data_AF-A0A8C8UIF8-F1
#
_entry.id   AF-A0A8C8UIF8-F1
#
_cell.length_a   1.000
_cell.length_b   1.000
_cell.length_c   1.000
_cell.angle_alpha   90.00
_cell.angle_beta   90.00
_cell.angle_gamma   90.00
#
_symmetry.space_group_name_H-M   'P 1'
#
loop_
_entity.id
_entity.type
_entity.pdbx_description
1 polymer ?
#
loop_
_entity_poly.entity_id
_entity_poly.type
_entity_poly.pdbx_seq_one_letter_code
_entity_poly.pdbx_strand_id
1 'polypeptide(L)' 'MDAANFEQFLQERIKVNGKAGNLGGGVVTIERSKSKITVTSEIGLHPSLFTEIMPILGL' A
#
# COMPACT_ATOMS: atom_id res chain seq x y z
N MET A 1 8.96 -17.13 1.15
CA MET A 1 8.70 -15.68 1.10
C MET A 1 8.02 -15.29 2.39
N ASP A 2 8.63 -14.37 3.14
CA ASP A 2 8.14 -13.92 4.44
C ASP A 2 7.12 -12.81 4.27
N ALA A 3 5.93 -12.99 4.85
CA ALA A 3 4.87 -11.99 4.80
C ALA A 3 5.30 -10.65 5.43
N ALA A 4 6.22 -10.67 6.41
CA ALA A 4 6.80 -9.45 6.97
C ALA A 4 7.63 -8.68 5.94
N ASN A 5 8.41 -9.41 5.13
CA ASN A 5 9.25 -8.80 4.10
C ASN A 5 8.41 -8.23 2.95
N PHE A 6 7.28 -8.88 2.64
CA PHE A 6 6.32 -8.39 1.65
C PHE A 6 5.55 -7.15 2.14
N GLU A 7 5.16 -7.11 3.42
CA GLU A 7 4.56 -5.93 4.04
C GLU A 7 5.50 -4.72 3.94
N GLN A 8 6.77 -4.90 4.32
CA GLN A 8 7.78 -3.85 4.24
C GLN A 8 8.02 -3.40 2.79
N PHE A 9 8.10 -4.36 1.86
CA PHE A 9 8.20 -4.05 0.43
C PHE A 9 7.04 -3.19 -0.06
N LEU A 10 5.80 -3.50 0.34
CA LEU A 10 4.63 -2.70 -0.03
C LEU A 10 4.70 -1.29 0.59
N GLN A 11 5.12 -1.15 1.86
CA GLN A 11 5.29 0.16 2.49
C GLN A 11 6.33 1.04 1.77
N GLU A 12 7.45 0.47 1.35
CA GLU A 12 8.52 1.20 0.65
C GLU A 12 8.13 1.53 -0.79
N ARG A 13 7.33 0.68 -1.44
CA ARG A 13 6.91 0.89 -2.82
C ARG A 13 5.70 1.80 -2.95
N ILE A 14 4.73 1.70 -2.04
CA ILE A 14 3.52 2.52 -2.07
C ILE A 14 3.91 3.98 -1.78
N LYS A 15 3.65 4.82 -2.78
CA LYS A 15 3.81 6.26 -2.70
C LYS A 15 2.43 6.88 -2.62
N VAL A 16 2.26 7.78 -1.67
CA VAL A 16 1.07 8.61 -1.58
C VAL A 16 1.51 10.02 -1.87
N ASN A 17 0.98 10.62 -2.94
CA ASN A 17 1.26 12.02 -3.29
C ASN A 17 2.77 12.24 -3.58
N GLY A 18 3.42 11.27 -4.24
CA GLY A 18 4.85 11.32 -4.58
C GLY A 18 5.84 11.05 -3.44
N LYS A 19 5.38 10.78 -2.20
CA LYS A 19 6.25 10.38 -1.07
C LYS A 19 6.06 8.90 -0.71
N ALA A 20 7.16 8.14 -0.77
CA ALA A 20 7.24 6.74 -0.35
C ALA A 20 7.26 6.61 1.17
N GLY A 21 6.68 5.53 1.72
CA GLY A 21 6.71 5.23 3.16
C GLY A 21 5.81 6.10 4.02
N ASN A 22 5.23 7.17 3.47
CA ASN A 22 4.20 7.95 4.13
C ASN A 22 2.85 7.49 3.59
N LEU A 23 2.24 6.48 4.23
CA LEU A 23 0.91 5.95 3.92
C LEU A 23 -0.23 6.95 4.26
N GLY A 24 0.03 8.25 4.06
CA GLY A 24 -0.87 9.37 4.29
C GLY A 24 -1.36 9.54 5.74
N GLY A 25 -0.67 8.98 6.74
CA GLY A 25 -1.08 9.14 8.15
C GLY A 25 -2.38 8.41 8.54
N GLY A 26 -2.63 7.23 7.96
CA GLY A 26 -3.84 6.43 8.19
C GLY A 26 -4.70 6.24 6.93
N VAL A 27 -4.30 6.85 5.82
CA VAL A 27 -4.99 6.78 4.53
C VAL A 27 -4.86 5.42 3.89
N VAL A 28 -3.69 4.78 3.98
CA VAL A 28 -3.46 3.42 3.50
C VAL A 28 -3.04 2.58 4.70
N THR A 29 -3.81 1.55 4.98
CA THR A 29 -3.56 0.58 6.04
C THR A 29 -3.16 -0.73 5.39
N ILE A 30 -2.01 -1.28 5.78
CA ILE A 30 -1.53 -2.58 5.32
C ILE A 30 -1.62 -3.51 6.52
N GLU A 31 -2.43 -4.55 6.40
CA GLU A 31 -2.67 -5.51 7.47
C GLU A 31 -2.21 -6.91 7.03
N ARG A 32 -1.34 -7.51 7.85
CA ARG A 32 -0.76 -8.82 7.59
C ARG A 32 -1.46 -9.89 8.42
N SER A 33 -2.22 -10.73 7.75
CA SER A 33 -2.67 -12.02 8.27
C SER A 33 -1.70 -13.13 7.84
N LYS A 34 -1.54 -14.18 8.66
CA LYS A 34 -0.57 -15.29 8.49
C LYS A 34 -0.17 -15.65 7.05
N SER A 35 -1.15 -15.75 6.14
CA SER A 35 -0.94 -16.10 4.73
C SER A 35 -1.54 -15.09 3.74
N LYS A 36 -2.00 -13.93 4.22
CA LYS A 36 -2.69 -12.91 3.40
C LYS A 36 -2.29 -11.51 3.83
N ILE A 37 -2.01 -10.65 2.88
CA ILE A 37 -1.80 -9.22 3.12
C ILE A 37 -3.01 -8.48 2.54
N THR A 38 -3.64 -7.67 3.37
CA THR A 38 -4.78 -6.81 3.01
C THR A 38 -4.29 -5.38 2.98
N VAL A 39 -4.51 -4.69 1.87
CA VAL A 39 -4.23 -3.25 1.75
C VAL A 39 -5.57 -2.54 1.65
N THR A 40 -5.88 -1.72 2.64
CA THR A 40 -7.13 -0.96 2.76
C THR A 40 -6.82 0.52 2.68
N SER A 41 -7.51 1.27 1.84
CA SER A 41 -7.34 2.72 1.75
C SER A 41 -8.62 3.45 2.19
N GLU A 42 -8.53 4.35 3.19
CA GLU A 42 -9.68 5.06 3.77
C GLU A 42 -9.98 6.42 3.10
N ILE A 43 -9.12 6.87 2.17
CA ILE A 43 -9.50 7.97 1.27
C ILE A 43 -10.41 7.42 0.20
N GLY A 44 -11.67 7.88 0.19
CA GLY A 44 -12.62 7.59 -0.88
C GLY A 44 -11.93 7.70 -2.22
N LEU A 45 -11.81 6.55 -2.91
CA LEU A 45 -11.04 6.27 -4.13
C LEU A 45 -10.70 7.53 -4.93
N HIS A 46 -9.66 8.27 -4.52
CA HIS A 46 -9.22 9.43 -5.27
C HIS A 46 -8.32 8.90 -6.40
N PRO A 47 -8.62 9.21 -7.68
CA PRO A 47 -8.03 8.53 -8.84
C PRO A 47 -6.50 8.54 -8.85
N SER A 48 -5.87 9.54 -8.24
CA SER A 48 -4.41 9.68 -8.13
C SER A 48 -3.74 8.51 -7.40
N LEU A 49 -4.36 8.00 -6.33
CA LEU A 49 -3.79 6.90 -5.54
C LEU A 49 -3.85 5.56 -6.30
N PHE A 50 -4.91 5.38 -7.09
CA PHE A 50 -5.09 4.22 -7.95
C PHE A 50 -3.98 4.15 -9.01
N THR A 51 -3.64 5.29 -9.62
CA THR A 51 -2.55 5.37 -10.62
C THR A 51 -1.16 5.10 -10.02
N GLU A 52 -0.92 5.48 -8.76
CA GLU A 52 0.35 5.22 -8.08
C GLU A 52 0.47 3.77 -7.56
N ILE A 53 -0.64 3.14 -7.13
CA ILE A 53 -0.64 1.80 -6.50
C ILE A 53 -0.77 0.65 -7.50
N MET A 54 -1.57 0.78 -8.57
CA MET A 54 -1.75 -0.27 -9.59
C MET A 54 -0.44 -0.86 -10.16
N PRO A 55 0.54 -0.04 -10.60
CA PRO A 55 1.77 -0.59 -11.18
C PRO A 55 2.64 -1.35 -10.16
N ILE A 56 2.41 -1.16 -8.86
CA ILE A 56 3.13 -1.84 -7.78
C ILE A 56 2.49 -3.20 -7.50
N LEU A 57 1.17 -3.30 -7.60
CA LEU A 57 0.43 -4.56 -7.45
C LEU A 57 0.38 -5.40 -8.74
N GLY A 58 0.77 -4.82 -9.89
CA GLY A 58 0.75 -5.51 -11.18
C GLY A 58 -0.66 -5.69 -11.76
N LEU A 59 -1.58 -4.79 -11.42
CA LEU A 59 -2.96 -4.72 -11.93
C LEU A 59 -3.09 -3.67 -13.05
#